data_AF-A0A7S2J3U3-F1
#
_entry.id   AF-A0A7S2J3U3-F1
#
_cell.length_a   1.000
_cell.length_b   1.000
_cell.length_c   1.000
_cell.angle_alpha   90.00
_cell.angle_beta   90.00
_cell.angle_gamma   90.00
#
_symmetry.space_group_name_H-M   'P 1'
#
loop_
_entity.id
_entity.type
_entity.pdbx_description
1 polymer ?
#
loop_
_entity_poly.entity_id
_entity_poly.type
_entity_poly.pdbx_seq_one_letter_code
_entity_poly.pdbx_strand_id
1 'polypeptide(L)'
;INPGNSGGPVFNKGTGEVVGVAFSTRDDAEGTGFIIPTPVVRNFLDVHASVGTFGRLPNLGILTQTLESVAMRALLFEAGAKSPNHHDGVLITRVRPFSCAEAAGVLDGDILMAIDGEAVSEQGEV
;
A
#
# COMPACT_ATOMS: atom_id res chain seq x y z
N ILE A 1 19.02 11.58 -8.48
CA ILE A 1 19.65 11.24 -7.18
C ILE A 1 20.68 10.18 -7.49
N ASN A 2 21.94 10.36 -7.05
CA ASN A 2 23.07 9.57 -7.55
C ASN A 2 23.83 8.94 -6.36
N PRO A 3 24.62 7.89 -6.58
CA PRO A 3 25.55 7.40 -5.57
C PRO A 3 26.38 8.56 -4.99
N GLY A 4 26.43 8.67 -3.66
CA GLY A 4 27.09 9.76 -2.93
C GLY A 4 26.16 10.80 -2.31
N ASN A 5 24.93 10.99 -2.82
CA ASN A 5 23.91 11.78 -2.12
C ASN A 5 22.79 10.93 -1.49
N SER A 6 22.73 9.64 -1.84
CA SER A 6 21.89 8.66 -1.15
C SER A 6 22.18 8.64 0.35
N GLY A 7 21.14 8.61 1.18
CA GLY A 7 21.23 8.75 2.63
C GLY A 7 21.22 10.20 3.15
N GLY A 8 21.39 11.19 2.26
CA GLY A 8 21.29 12.61 2.62
C GLY A 8 19.84 13.10 2.81
N PRO A 9 19.62 14.20 3.54
CA PRO A 9 18.31 14.79 3.70
C PRO A 9 17.82 15.47 2.42
N VAL A 10 16.51 15.42 2.19
CA VAL A 10 15.83 16.20 1.14
C VAL A 10 14.99 17.27 1.81
N PHE A 11 15.13 18.52 1.37
CA PHE A 11 14.50 19.68 1.99
C PHE A 11 13.36 20.24 1.14
N ASN A 12 12.29 20.66 1.80
CA ASN A 12 11.30 21.55 1.20
C ASN A 12 11.93 22.94 1.02
N LYS A 13 11.92 23.47 -0.21
CA LYS A 13 12.53 24.77 -0.50
C LYS A 13 11.83 25.95 0.20
N GLY A 14 10.51 25.85 0.40
CA GLY A 14 9.71 26.90 1.02
C GLY A 14 9.82 26.91 2.55
N THR A 15 9.72 25.74 3.18
CA THR A 15 9.73 25.63 4.66
C THR A 15 11.12 25.41 5.24
N GLY A 16 12.08 24.90 4.45
CA GLY A 16 13.39 24.49 4.92
C GLY A 16 13.39 23.17 5.71
N GLU A 17 12.24 22.51 5.83
CA GLU A 17 12.10 21.27 6.59
C GLU A 17 12.54 20.05 5.79
N VAL A 18 13.01 19.03 6.50
CA VAL A 18 13.32 17.73 5.89
C VAL A 18 12.00 17.04 5.51
N VAL A 19 11.88 16.64 4.25
CA VAL A 19 10.72 15.90 3.70
C VAL A 19 11.03 14.44 3.39
N GLY A 20 12.30 14.04 3.48
CA GLY A 20 12.69 12.64 3.36
C GLY A 20 14.19 12.43 3.29
N VAL A 21 14.57 11.19 2.99
CA VAL A 21 15.96 10.77 2.79
C VAL A 21 16.14 10.37 1.32
N ALA A 22 17.17 10.92 0.67
CA ALA A 22 17.47 10.61 -0.72
C ALA A 22 17.79 9.11 -0.87
N PHE A 23 17.21 8.46 -1.88
CA PHE A 23 17.42 7.04 -2.15
C PHE A 23 17.73 6.79 -3.63
N SER A 24 18.91 6.25 -3.90
CA SER A 24 19.32 5.83 -5.24
C SER A 24 18.79 4.42 -5.52
N THR A 25 17.83 4.29 -6.43
CA THR A 25 17.19 3.00 -6.78
C THR A 25 17.83 2.33 -8.00
N ARG A 26 18.26 3.11 -9.00
CA ARG A 26 18.79 2.61 -10.28
C ARG A 26 19.75 3.60 -10.91
N ASP A 27 20.84 3.09 -11.49
CA ASP A 27 21.87 3.89 -12.16
C ASP A 27 21.47 4.33 -13.58
N ASP A 28 20.39 3.77 -14.14
CA ASP A 28 19.95 3.99 -15.53
C ASP A 28 18.75 4.94 -15.69
N ALA A 29 18.24 5.51 -14.60
CA ALA A 29 17.13 6.46 -14.61
C ALA A 29 17.64 7.91 -14.53
N GLU A 30 17.91 8.53 -15.68
CA GLU A 30 18.25 9.95 -15.74
C GLU A 30 17.04 10.84 -15.41
N GLY A 31 17.29 11.97 -14.73
CA GLY A 31 16.25 12.95 -14.39
C GLY A 31 15.23 12.51 -13.33
N THR A 32 15.33 11.29 -12.80
CA THR A 32 14.44 10.76 -11.75
C THR A 32 15.17 10.62 -10.42
N GLY A 33 14.48 10.89 -9.31
CA GLY A 33 15.01 10.69 -7.96
C GLY A 33 13.92 10.19 -7.03
N PHE A 34 14.26 9.26 -6.15
CA PHE A 34 13.35 8.74 -5.15
C PHE A 34 13.77 9.21 -3.77
N ILE A 35 12.79 9.40 -2.90
CA ILE A 35 13.02 9.73 -1.49
C ILE A 35 12.26 8.74 -0.63
N ILE A 36 12.81 8.43 0.53
CA ILE A 36 12.08 7.77 1.62
C ILE A 36 11.37 8.90 2.39
N PRO A 37 10.03 9.01 2.33
CA PRO A 37 9.30 10.12 2.94
C PRO A 37 9.40 10.14 4.46
N THR A 38 9.23 11.31 5.07
CA THR A 38 9.30 11.45 6.54
C THR A 38 8.34 10.55 7.33
N PRO A 39 7.10 10.24 6.90
CA PRO A 39 6.26 9.27 7.61
C PRO A 39 6.89 7.88 7.71
N VAL A 40 7.58 7.42 6.66
CA VAL A 40 8.29 6.14 6.65
C VAL A 40 9.49 6.16 7.59
N VAL A 41 10.26 7.25 7.57
CA VAL A 41 11.40 7.45 8.49
C VAL A 41 10.93 7.50 9.95
N ARG A 42 9.84 8.21 10.22
CA ARG A 42 9.26 8.31 11.56
C ARG A 42 8.79 6.95 12.06
N ASN A 43 8.04 6.20 11.24
CA ASN A 43 7.62 4.84 11.59
C ASN A 43 8.82 3.93 11.90
N PHE A 44 9.91 4.02 11.14
CA PHE A 44 11.14 3.29 11.45
C PHE A 44 11.72 3.66 12.82
N LEU A 45 11.85 4.96 13.11
CA LEU A 45 12.39 5.45 14.38
C LEU A 45 11.51 5.04 15.57
N ASP A 46 10.20 5.16 15.45
CA ASP A 46 9.24 4.83 16.52
C ASP A 46 9.26 3.32 16.84
N VAL A 47 9.29 2.47 15.82
CA VAL A 47 9.41 1.01 16.00
C VAL A 47 10.77 0.65 16.61
N HIS A 48 11.86 1.24 16.13
CA HIS A 48 13.18 0.96 16.65
C HIS A 48 13.33 1.43 18.11
N ALA A 49 12.79 2.60 18.46
CA ALA A 49 12.82 3.12 19.82
C ALA A 49 12.01 2.26 20.80
N SER A 50 10.91 1.65 20.34
CA SER A 50 10.03 0.83 21.19
C SER A 50 10.50 -0.63 21.34
N VAL A 51 11.02 -1.25 20.28
CA VAL A 51 11.36 -2.69 20.24
C VAL A 51 12.87 -2.96 20.18
N GLY A 52 13.69 -1.93 19.95
CA GLY A 52 15.15 -2.04 19.80
C GLY A 52 15.61 -2.66 18.47
N THR A 53 14.66 -3.07 17.62
CA THR A 53 14.92 -3.63 16.30
C THR A 53 13.81 -3.20 15.34
N PHE A 54 14.14 -3.12 14.06
CA PHE A 54 13.14 -2.91 13.02
C PHE A 54 13.00 -4.19 12.20
N GLY A 55 11.82 -4.81 12.29
CA GLY A 55 11.50 -6.01 11.54
C GLY A 55 11.07 -5.69 10.11
N ARG A 56 9.87 -6.16 9.75
CA ARG A 56 9.24 -5.90 8.45
C ARG A 56 8.03 -5.01 8.66
N LEU A 57 7.66 -4.26 7.63
CA LEU A 57 6.35 -3.61 7.59
C LEU A 57 5.25 -4.68 7.59
N PRO A 58 4.13 -4.44 8.31
CA PRO A 58 3.01 -5.37 8.32
C PRO A 58 2.41 -5.50 6.92
N ASN A 59 1.85 -6.67 6.64
CA ASN A 59 1.12 -6.97 5.41
C ASN A 59 -0.04 -7.89 5.79
N LEU A 60 -1.21 -7.66 5.18
CA LEU A 60 -2.43 -8.44 5.43
C LEU A 60 -2.29 -9.92 5.04
N GLY A 61 -1.38 -10.24 4.12
CA GLY A 61 -1.15 -11.58 3.60
C GLY A 61 -2.13 -11.98 2.51
N ILE A 62 -2.70 -11.02 1.79
CA ILE A 62 -3.64 -11.25 0.68
C ILE A 62 -2.99 -10.91 -0.66
N LEU A 63 -3.45 -11.60 -1.72
CA LEU A 63 -3.28 -11.17 -3.11
C LEU A 63 -4.64 -10.75 -3.64
N THR A 64 -4.67 -9.65 -4.36
CA THR A 64 -5.91 -9.04 -4.85
C THR A 64 -5.89 -8.93 -6.36
N GLN A 65 -7.09 -8.82 -6.94
CA GLN A 65 -7.33 -8.51 -8.33
C GLN A 65 -8.27 -7.31 -8.41
N THR A 66 -7.93 -6.34 -9.25
CA THR A 66 -8.79 -5.18 -9.51
C THR A 66 -10.09 -5.62 -10.18
N LEU A 67 -11.15 -4.88 -9.87
CA LEU A 67 -12.49 -5.15 -10.37
C LEU A 67 -12.91 -4.12 -11.41
N GLU A 68 -11.99 -3.64 -12.26
CA GLU A 68 -12.29 -2.61 -13.28
C GLU A 68 -13.37 -3.03 -14.31
N SER A 69 -13.47 -4.34 -14.60
CA SER A 69 -14.44 -4.88 -15.54
C SER A 69 -15.86 -4.82 -14.98
N VAL A 70 -16.70 -4.00 -15.60
CA VAL A 70 -18.14 -3.90 -15.28
C VAL A 70 -18.82 -5.26 -15.31
N ALA A 71 -18.48 -6.12 -16.27
CA ALA A 71 -19.06 -7.47 -16.38
C ALA A 71 -18.63 -8.38 -15.21
N MET A 72 -17.39 -8.26 -14.74
CA MET A 72 -16.92 -9.01 -13.58
C MET A 72 -17.62 -8.54 -12.31
N ARG A 73 -17.78 -7.23 -12.14
CA ARG A 73 -18.54 -6.67 -11.01
C ARG A 73 -19.98 -7.11 -11.06
N ALA A 74 -20.63 -7.03 -12.22
CA ALA A 74 -21.96 -7.56 -12.41
C ALA A 74 -22.04 -9.01 -11.94
N LEU A 75 -21.20 -9.92 -12.45
CA LEU A 75 -21.21 -11.32 -12.03
C LEU A 75 -20.99 -11.55 -10.52
N LEU A 76 -20.13 -10.76 -9.88
CA LEU A 76 -19.82 -10.92 -8.46
C LEU A 76 -20.90 -10.30 -7.54
N PHE A 77 -21.58 -9.24 -7.98
CA PHE A 77 -22.56 -8.50 -7.19
C PHE A 77 -24.03 -8.74 -7.60
N GLU A 78 -24.32 -9.41 -8.72
CA GLU A 78 -25.67 -9.64 -9.29
C GLU A 78 -26.55 -10.65 -8.52
N ALA A 79 -26.22 -11.01 -7.28
CA ALA A 79 -27.17 -11.67 -6.38
C ALA A 79 -28.19 -10.71 -5.73
N GLY A 80 -28.18 -9.41 -6.06
CA GLY A 80 -29.28 -8.48 -5.71
C GLY A 80 -28.90 -7.08 -5.22
N ALA A 81 -27.67 -6.60 -5.41
CA ALA A 81 -27.27 -5.28 -4.96
C ALA A 81 -26.98 -4.32 -6.12
N LYS A 82 -27.25 -3.04 -5.88
CA LYS A 82 -27.25 -1.89 -6.80
C LYS A 82 -26.07 -1.86 -7.77
N SER A 83 -26.34 -1.35 -8.98
CA SER A 83 -25.40 -0.98 -10.06
C SER A 83 -23.97 -0.69 -9.58
N PRO A 84 -22.93 -1.18 -10.28
CA PRO A 84 -21.54 -0.99 -9.90
C PRO A 84 -21.20 0.50 -9.87
N ASN A 85 -21.14 1.09 -8.69
CA ASN A 85 -20.66 2.44 -8.49
C ASN A 85 -19.11 2.39 -8.46
N HIS A 86 -18.45 3.54 -8.51
CA HIS A 86 -17.06 3.59 -8.04
C HIS A 86 -17.04 3.09 -6.58
N HIS A 87 -15.99 2.37 -6.17
CA HIS A 87 -15.81 1.77 -4.82
C HIS A 87 -16.38 0.35 -4.61
N ASP A 88 -16.27 -0.50 -5.62
CA ASP A 88 -16.65 -1.91 -5.53
C ASP A 88 -15.53 -2.82 -4.96
N GLY A 89 -14.50 -2.24 -4.33
CA GLY A 89 -13.42 -2.97 -3.70
C GLY A 89 -12.56 -3.81 -4.65
N VAL A 90 -11.73 -4.68 -4.08
CA VAL A 90 -10.89 -5.61 -4.85
C VAL A 90 -11.18 -7.05 -4.47
N LEU A 91 -11.13 -7.96 -5.45
CA LEU A 91 -11.30 -9.39 -5.23
C LEU A 91 -10.05 -9.97 -4.58
N ILE A 92 -10.19 -10.68 -3.47
CA ILE A 92 -9.12 -11.44 -2.83
C ILE A 92 -8.98 -12.76 -3.60
N THR A 93 -7.91 -12.86 -4.38
CA THR A 93 -7.64 -14.07 -5.20
C THR A 93 -6.91 -15.15 -4.43
N ARG A 94 -6.20 -14.75 -3.37
CA ARG A 94 -5.49 -15.69 -2.50
C ARG A 94 -5.22 -15.11 -1.12
N VAL A 95 -5.49 -15.91 -0.10
CA VAL A 95 -5.05 -15.70 1.28
C VAL A 95 -3.80 -16.56 1.52
N ARG A 96 -2.73 -15.94 2.05
CA ARG A 96 -1.49 -16.65 2.36
C ARG A 96 -1.67 -17.46 3.64
N PRO A 97 -1.20 -18.73 3.68
CA PRO A 97 -1.18 -19.51 4.92
C PRO A 97 -0.39 -18.79 6.02
N PHE A 98 -0.83 -18.95 7.26
CA PHE A 98 -0.25 -18.36 8.47
C PHE A 98 -0.24 -16.82 8.47
N SER A 99 -1.10 -16.18 7.69
CA SER A 99 -1.26 -14.72 7.67
C SER A 99 -2.31 -14.24 8.68
N CYS A 100 -2.30 -12.94 8.98
CA CYS A 100 -3.36 -12.34 9.79
C CYS A 100 -4.73 -12.40 9.09
N ALA A 101 -4.77 -12.32 7.76
CA ALA A 101 -6.02 -12.52 7.00
C ALA A 101 -6.58 -13.93 7.17
N GLU A 102 -5.75 -14.98 7.08
CA GLU A 102 -6.19 -16.36 7.34
C GLU A 102 -6.69 -16.52 8.78
N ALA A 103 -5.93 -16.01 9.76
CA ALA A 103 -6.31 -16.06 11.16
C ALA A 103 -7.61 -15.28 11.46
N ALA A 104 -7.93 -14.25 10.68
CA ALA A 104 -9.17 -13.48 10.76
C ALA A 104 -10.34 -14.14 10.01
N GLY A 105 -10.12 -15.26 9.31
CA GLY A 105 -11.15 -15.97 8.57
C GLY A 105 -11.48 -15.39 7.19
N VAL A 106 -10.60 -14.54 6.64
CA VAL A 106 -10.71 -14.07 5.25
C VAL A 106 -10.52 -15.25 4.31
N LEU A 107 -11.30 -15.29 3.24
CA LEU A 107 -11.30 -16.39 2.26
C LEU A 107 -10.91 -15.92 0.86
N ASP A 108 -10.39 -16.86 0.07
CA ASP A 108 -10.29 -16.69 -1.38
C ASP A 108 -11.70 -16.48 -1.95
N GLY A 109 -11.88 -15.43 -2.75
CA GLY A 109 -13.17 -15.04 -3.30
C GLY A 109 -13.88 -13.90 -2.55
N ASP A 110 -13.42 -13.54 -1.34
CA ASP A 110 -13.94 -12.36 -0.64
C ASP A 110 -13.61 -11.07 -1.41
N ILE A 111 -14.40 -10.02 -1.18
CA ILE A 111 -14.16 -8.69 -1.74
C ILE A 111 -13.79 -7.73 -0.60
N LEU A 112 -12.60 -7.14 -0.70
CA LEU A 112 -12.14 -6.12 0.24
C LEU A 112 -12.76 -4.78 -0.11
N MET A 113 -13.79 -4.38 0.64
CA MET A 113 -14.56 -3.16 0.40
C MET A 113 -13.99 -1.92 1.10
N ALA A 114 -13.31 -2.09 2.24
CA ALA A 114 -12.78 -0.97 3.02
C ALA A 114 -11.62 -1.40 3.94
N ILE A 115 -10.74 -0.45 4.26
CA ILE A 115 -9.66 -0.58 5.25
C ILE A 115 -9.82 0.56 6.25
N ASP A 116 -9.88 0.27 7.55
CA ASP A 116 -10.05 1.26 8.62
C ASP A 116 -11.23 2.24 8.40
N GLY A 117 -12.27 1.79 7.70
CA GLY A 117 -13.46 2.57 7.36
C GLY A 117 -13.35 3.40 6.08
N GLU A 118 -12.16 3.45 5.45
CA GLU A 118 -11.94 4.09 4.15
C GLU A 118 -12.26 3.11 3.02
N ALA A 119 -13.05 3.55 2.04
CA ALA A 119 -13.55 2.71 0.97
C ALA A 119 -12.47 2.38 -0.05
N VAL A 120 -12.35 1.12 -0.41
CA VAL A 120 -11.38 0.65 -1.41
C VAL A 120 -12.03 0.76 -2.80
N SER A 121 -11.36 1.40 -3.74
CA SER A 121 -11.79 1.49 -5.13
C SER A 121 -11.65 0.16 -5.85
N GLU A 122 -12.34 0.02 -6.98
CA GLU A 122 -12.19 -1.12 -7.89
C GLU A 122 -10.77 -1.26 -8.46
N GLN A 123 -9.94 -0.23 -8.34
CA GLN A 123 -8.52 -0.21 -8.74
C GLN A 123 -7.58 -0.55 -7.56
N GLY A 124 -8.10 -0.67 -6.34
CA GLY A 124 -7.31 -0.96 -5.14
C GLY A 124 -6.73 0.28 -4.45
N GLU A 125 -7.27 1.46 -4.74
CA GLU A 125 -6.91 2.70 -4.05
C GLU A 125 -7.80 2.89 -2.81
N VAL A 126 -7.24 3.47 -1.75
CA VAL A 126 -7.93 3.86 -0.51
C VAL A 126 -7.88 5.38 -0.40
#